data_AF-A0A4R1BQ23-F1
#
_entry.id   AF-A0A4R1BQ23-F1
#
_cell.length_a   1.000
_cell.length_b   1.000
_cell.length_c   1.000
_cell.angle_alpha   90.00
_cell.angle_beta   90.00
_cell.angle_gamma   90.00
#
_symmetry.space_group_name_H-M   'P 1'
#
loop_
_entity.id
_entity.type
_entity.pdbx_description
1 polymer ?
#
loop_
_entity_poly.entity_id
_entity_poly.type
_entity_poly.pdbx_seq_one_letter_code
_entity_poly.pdbx_strand_id
1 'polypeptide(L)' 'MDHKKLIQLELETLKDMYANAATILKQALLDGADWDALQEYRHDVTELEIALYKKLRMAGGNPAENQNRASTEPELN' A
#
# COMPACT_ATOMS: atom_id res chain seq x y z
N MET A 1 -1.92 -9.31 9.31
CA MET A 1 -0.90 -8.33 9.79
C MET A 1 -1.54 -6.99 10.15
N ASP A 2 -0.81 -6.01 10.70
CA ASP A 2 -1.30 -4.64 10.97
C ASP A 2 -0.34 -3.60 10.38
N HIS A 3 -0.79 -2.86 9.36
CA HIS A 3 -0.01 -1.86 8.64
C HIS A 3 0.57 -0.76 9.54
N LYS A 4 -0.04 -0.45 10.70
CA LYS A 4 0.48 0.56 11.64
C LYS A 4 1.80 0.12 12.27
N LYS A 5 2.00 -1.18 12.45
CA LYS A 5 3.26 -1.74 12.95
C LYS A 5 4.25 -1.91 11.79
N LEU A 6 3.77 -2.36 10.64
CA LEU A 6 4.60 -2.59 9.45
C LEU A 6 5.33 -1.33 8.99
N ILE A 7 4.72 -0.15 9.06
CA ILE A 7 5.34 1.11 8.60
C ILE A 7 6.66 1.45 9.31
N GLN A 8 6.90 0.89 10.50
CA GLN A 8 8.13 1.09 11.28
C GLN A 8 9.32 0.29 10.73
N LEU A 9 9.08 -0.73 9.91
CA LEU A 9 10.13 -1.54 9.27
C LEU A 9 10.81 -0.77 8.16
N GLU A 10 12.04 -1.13 7.81
CA GLU A 10 12.79 -0.54 6.69
C GLU A 10 12.08 -0.71 5.35
N LEU A 11 12.28 0.24 4.43
CA LEU A 11 11.55 0.25 3.15
C LEU A 11 11.84 -0.99 2.31
N GLU A 12 13.10 -1.39 2.23
CA GLU A 12 13.49 -2.61 1.50
C GLU A 12 12.90 -3.87 2.15
N THR A 13 12.89 -3.93 3.49
CA THR A 13 12.22 -5.03 4.21
C THR A 13 10.73 -5.11 3.86
N LEU A 14 10.02 -3.98 3.78
CA LEU A 14 8.62 -3.96 3.39
C LEU A 14 8.40 -4.42 1.94
N LYS A 15 9.30 -4.05 1.02
CA LYS A 15 9.24 -4.50 -0.38
C LYS A 15 9.45 -6.00 -0.48
N ASP A 16 10.43 -6.55 0.24
CA ASP A 16 10.71 -7.99 0.25
C ASP A 16 9.53 -8.78 0.82
N MET A 17 8.97 -8.31 1.94
CA MET A 17 7.78 -8.92 2.54
C MET A 17 6.58 -8.90 1.59
N TYR A 18 6.33 -7.76 0.93
CA TYR A 18 5.27 -7.63 -0.07
C TYR A 18 5.49 -8.59 -1.25
N ALA A 19 6.70 -8.64 -1.81
CA ALA A 19 7.02 -9.52 -2.94
C ALA A 19 6.80 -11.00 -2.58
N ASN A 20 7.20 -11.41 -1.37
CA ASN A 20 6.95 -12.75 -0.86
C ASN A 20 5.46 -13.03 -0.70
N ALA A 21 4.71 -12.13 -0.04
CA ALA A 21 3.26 -12.29 0.16
C ALA A 21 2.50 -12.35 -1.17
N ALA A 22 2.87 -11.52 -2.14
CA ALA A 22 2.29 -11.54 -3.48
C ALA A 22 2.59 -12.85 -4.23
N THR A 23 3.80 -13.41 -4.04
CA THR A 23 4.18 -14.71 -4.60
C THR A 23 3.35 -15.84 -4.01
N ILE A 24 3.16 -15.84 -2.68
CA ILE A 24 2.33 -16.82 -1.97
C ILE A 24 0.88 -16.74 -2.46
N LEU A 25 0.31 -15.52 -2.52
CA LEU A 25 -1.06 -15.33 -3.00
C LEU A 25 -1.21 -15.80 -4.45
N LYS A 26 -0.25 -15.47 -5.32
CA LYS A 26 -0.26 -15.94 -6.72
C LYS A 26 -0.25 -17.46 -6.79
N GLN A 27 0.61 -18.11 -6.01
CA GLN A 27 0.70 -19.56 -6.01
C GLN A 27 -0.60 -20.20 -5.48
N ALA A 28 -1.15 -19.69 -4.38
CA ALA A 28 -2.42 -20.16 -3.82
C ALA A 28 -3.59 -20.05 -4.81
N LEU A 29 -3.63 -18.98 -5.61
CA LEU A 29 -4.63 -18.82 -6.68
C LEU A 29 -4.46 -19.86 -7.80
N LEU A 30 -3.22 -20.19 -8.16
CA LEU A 30 -2.92 -21.19 -9.20
C LEU A 30 -3.21 -22.61 -8.72
N ASP A 31 -2.96 -22.88 -7.44
CA ASP A 31 -3.19 -24.18 -6.82
C ASP A 31 -4.67 -24.44 -6.50
N GLY A 32 -5.54 -23.43 -6.70
CA GLY A 32 -6.97 -23.54 -6.41
C GLY A 32 -7.25 -23.65 -4.91
N ALA A 33 -6.47 -22.94 -4.08
CA ALA A 33 -6.65 -22.92 -2.64
C ALA A 33 -8.07 -22.46 -2.24
N ASP A 34 -8.55 -22.96 -1.10
CA ASP A 34 -9.86 -22.60 -0.56
C ASP A 34 -9.97 -21.10 -0.29
N TRP A 35 -11.22 -20.61 -0.34
CA TRP A 35 -11.52 -19.19 -0.20
C TRP A 35 -10.98 -18.58 1.10
N ASP A 36 -11.09 -19.29 2.22
CA ASP A 36 -10.65 -18.79 3.52
C ASP A 36 -9.13 -18.57 3.55
N ALA A 37 -8.34 -19.50 3.00
CA ALA A 37 -6.90 -19.33 2.86
C ALA A 37 -6.53 -18.17 1.92
N LEU A 38 -7.26 -18.04 0.79
CA LEU A 38 -7.06 -16.91 -0.12
C LEU A 38 -7.37 -15.56 0.53
N GLN A 39 -8.37 -15.49 1.43
CA GLN A 39 -8.68 -14.26 2.16
C GLN A 39 -7.54 -13.84 3.07
N GLU A 40 -6.92 -14.77 3.79
CA GLU A 40 -5.76 -14.46 4.64
C GLU A 40 -4.59 -13.89 3.82
N TYR A 41 -4.24 -14.55 2.70
CA TYR A 41 -3.17 -14.07 1.83
C TYR A 41 -3.49 -12.71 1.19
N ARG A 42 -4.74 -12.49 0.77
CA ARG A 42 -5.20 -11.19 0.25
C ARG A 42 -5.11 -10.09 1.30
N HIS A 43 -5.49 -10.39 2.53
CA HIS A 43 -5.41 -9.45 3.64
C HIS A 43 -3.96 -9.04 3.90
N ASP A 44 -3.05 -10.00 3.96
CA ASP A 44 -1.64 -9.69 4.22
C ASP A 44 -0.98 -8.87 3.10
N VAL A 45 -1.25 -9.19 1.83
CA VAL A 45 -0.80 -8.37 0.69
C VAL A 45 -1.35 -6.94 0.80
N THR A 46 -2.63 -6.79 1.14
CA THR A 46 -3.29 -5.49 1.27
C THR A 46 -2.66 -4.65 2.38
N GLU A 47 -2.43 -5.23 3.56
CA GLU A 47 -1.81 -4.54 4.68
C GLU A 47 -0.37 -4.08 4.37
N LEU A 48 0.39 -4.91 3.64
CA LEU A 48 1.74 -4.57 3.19
C LEU A 48 1.73 -3.45 2.14
N GLU A 49 0.78 -3.47 1.20
CA GLU A 49 0.62 -2.42 0.20
C GLU A 49 0.25 -1.08 0.84
N ILE A 50 -0.67 -1.07 1.81
CA ILE A 50 -1.02 0.12 2.60
C ILE A 50 0.21 0.66 3.33
N ALA A 51 1.00 -0.21 3.97
CA ALA A 51 2.21 0.19 4.68
C ALA A 51 3.26 0.80 3.73
N LEU A 52 3.50 0.17 2.58
CA LEU A 52 4.42 0.66 1.54
C LEU A 52 3.99 2.03 1.02
N TYR A 53 2.72 2.18 0.65
CA TYR A 53 2.18 3.43 0.15
C TYR A 53 2.33 4.57 1.18
N LYS A 54 1.98 4.31 2.44
CA LYS A 54 2.15 5.28 3.52
C LYS A 54 3.62 5.64 3.72
N LYS A 55 4.52 4.66 3.71
CA LYS A 55 5.96 4.90 3.87
C LYS A 55 6.55 5.75 2.74
N LEU A 56 6.19 5.47 1.50
CA LEU A 56 6.61 6.25 0.33
C LEU A 56 6.03 7.67 0.36
N ARG A 57 4.78 7.85 0.77
CA ARG A 57 4.15 9.18 0.95
C ARG A 57 4.62 9.94 2.19
N MET A 58 5.18 9.28 3.19
CA MET A 58 5.85 10.00 4.29
C MET A 58 7.21 10.55 3.82
N ALA A 59 7.84 9.90 2.85
CA ALA A 59 9.10 10.36 2.26
C ALA A 59 8.91 11.45 1.19
N GLY A 60 7.78 11.44 0.46
CA GLY A 60 7.42 12.49 -0.51
C GLY A 60 6.37 13.44 0.06
N GLY A 61 6.67 14.74 0.10
CA GLY A 61 5.86 15.78 0.74
C GLY A 61 4.34 15.72 0.47
N ASN A 62 3.58 16.28 1.40
CA ASN A 62 2.12 16.23 1.41
C ASN A 62 1.56 16.93 0.16
N PRO A 63 0.77 16.27 -0.71
CA PRO A 63 0.23 16.90 -1.92
C PRO A 63 -0.65 18.14 -1.63
N ALA A 64 -1.20 18.25 -0.43
CA ALA A 64 -1.97 19.40 0.04
C ALA A 64 -1.10 20.64 0.37
N GLU A 65 0.21 20.46 0.56
CA GLU A 65 1.18 21.54 0.76
C GLU A 65 1.71 22.11 -0.58
N ASN A 66 1.23 21.59 -1.71
CA ASN A 66 1.57 22.13 -3.02
C ASN A 66 0.91 23.51 -3.19
N GLN A 67 1.69 24.57 -2.95
CA GLN A 67 1.28 25.98 -3.04
C GLN A 67 0.79 26.39 -4.44
N ASN A 68 0.92 25.54 -5.47
CA ASN A 68 0.35 25.78 -6.81
C ASN A 68 -1.16 25.58 -6.91
N ARG A 69 -1.86 25.32 -5.81
CA ARG A 69 -3.33 25.34 -5.75
C ARG A 69 -3.88 26.76 -5.56
N ALA A 70 -3.22 27.76 -6.15
CA ALA A 70 -3.73 29.12 -6.18
C ALA A 70 -5.03 29.14 -7.00
N SER A 71 -6.10 29.49 -6.31
CA SER A 71 -7.47 29.67 -6.79
C SER A 71 -7.56 30.25 -8.20
N THR A 72 -7.87 29.41 -9.17
CA THR A 72 -8.54 29.86 -10.40
C THR A 72 -10.03 29.70 -10.20
N GLU A 73 -10.62 30.57 -9.38
CA GLU A 73 -12.05 30.87 -9.51
C GLU A 73 -12.20 31.68 -10.80
N PRO A 74 -13.02 31.26 -11.77
CA PRO A 74 -13.36 32.12 -12.89
C PRO A 74 -14.28 33.22 -12.38
N GLU A 75 -13.84 34.48 -12.47
CA GLU A 75 -14.73 35.64 -12.31
C GLU A 75 -15.81 35.57 -13.40
N LEU A 76 -17.05 35.26 -13.01
CA LEU A 76 -18.22 35.38 -13.87
C LEU A 76 -18.64 36.86 -13.87
N ASN A 77 -18.26 37.58 -14.92
CA ASN A 77 -18.87 38.87 -15.31
C ASN A 77 -20.09 38.63 -16.20
#